data_AF-A0A099F693-F1
#
_entry.id   AF-A0A099F693-F1
#
_cell.length_a   1.000
_cell.length_b   1.000
_cell.length_c   1.000
_cell.angle_alpha   90.00
_cell.angle_beta   90.00
_cell.angle_gamma   90.00
#
_symmetry.space_group_name_H-M   'P 1'
#
loop_
_entity.id
_entity.type
_entity.pdbx_description
1 polymer ?
#
loop_
_entity_poly.entity_id
_entity_poly.type
_entity_poly.pdbx_seq_one_letter_code
_entity_poly.pdbx_strand_id
1 'polypeptide(L)'
;MLVRVGQLAAPEDRRIEALIPPLRAYRRRGAQGFATERFRFDPHHDLVQCPAKQRLTVRDSMKSGKWYRAGRRDRTRCSLKAQCQP
;
A
#
# COMPACT_ATOMS: atom_id res chain seq x y z
N MET A 1 19.71 -17.00 1.75
CA MET A 1 20.03 -18.19 2.58
C MET A 1 19.74 -19.41 1.72
N LEU A 2 20.75 -20.21 1.38
CA LEU A 2 20.64 -21.40 0.56
C LEU A 2 20.13 -22.58 1.41
N VAL A 3 19.28 -23.45 0.86
CA VAL A 3 18.83 -24.69 1.53
C VAL A 3 18.89 -25.87 0.55
N ARG A 4 19.43 -26.99 1.05
CA ARG A 4 19.73 -28.27 0.39
C ARG A 4 18.47 -29.15 0.22
N VAL A 5 18.50 -30.02 -0.80
CA VAL A 5 17.46 -31.01 -1.16
C VAL A 5 17.59 -32.31 -0.35
N GLY A 6 16.45 -32.90 0.03
CA GLY A 6 16.29 -34.31 0.45
C GLY A 6 14.99 -34.88 -0.14
N GLN A 7 15.01 -36.15 -0.55
CA GLN A 7 14.09 -36.72 -1.54
C GLN A 7 13.00 -37.63 -0.92
N LEU A 8 11.76 -37.39 -1.37
CA LEU A 8 10.55 -38.23 -1.51
C LEU A 8 10.11 -39.19 -0.38
N ALA A 9 8.95 -38.88 0.20
CA ALA A 9 7.88 -39.84 0.45
C ALA A 9 6.53 -39.10 0.32
N ALA A 10 5.62 -39.61 -0.50
CA ALA A 10 4.36 -38.97 -0.84
C ALA A 10 3.43 -38.88 0.39
N PRO A 11 2.92 -37.69 0.76
CA PRO A 11 1.75 -37.60 1.60
C PRO A 11 0.50 -37.51 0.72
N GLU A 12 -0.44 -38.37 1.06
CA GLU A 12 -1.80 -38.52 0.52
C GLU A 12 -2.49 -37.15 0.36
N ASP A 13 -3.38 -37.08 -0.64
CA ASP A 13 -4.15 -35.90 -1.11
C ASP A 13 -5.02 -35.27 0.01
N ARG A 14 -4.40 -34.69 1.03
CA ARG A 14 -5.04 -33.67 1.84
C ARG A 14 -4.89 -32.38 1.07
N ARG A 15 -5.95 -32.03 0.34
CA ARG A 15 -6.18 -30.68 -0.14
C ARG A 15 -6.15 -29.75 1.07
N ILE A 16 -4.98 -29.21 1.37
CA ILE A 16 -4.86 -28.09 2.28
C ILE A 16 -5.41 -26.90 1.50
N GLU A 17 -6.70 -26.63 1.68
CA GLU A 17 -7.25 -25.33 1.31
C GLU A 17 -6.49 -24.29 2.14
N ALA A 18 -5.54 -23.62 1.50
CA ALA A 18 -4.95 -22.44 2.07
C ALA A 18 -6.08 -21.43 2.26
N LEU A 19 -6.56 -21.27 3.50
CA LEU A 19 -7.34 -20.10 3.90
C LEU A 19 -6.41 -18.91 3.82
N ILE A 20 -6.27 -18.35 2.61
CA ILE A 20 -5.60 -17.08 2.39
C ILE A 20 -6.42 -16.08 3.20
N PRO A 21 -5.89 -15.50 4.31
CA PRO A 21 -6.62 -14.46 5.02
C PRO A 21 -6.95 -13.40 3.97
N PRO A 22 -8.20 -12.91 3.88
CA PRO A 22 -8.58 -11.98 2.85
C PRO A 22 -7.55 -10.87 2.87
N LEU A 23 -6.78 -10.75 1.79
CA LEU A 23 -5.85 -9.65 1.57
C LEU A 23 -6.66 -8.41 1.93
N ARG A 24 -6.32 -7.78 3.06
CA ARG A 24 -7.11 -6.71 3.70
C ARG A 24 -7.73 -5.88 2.59
N ALA A 25 -9.05 -5.96 2.39
CA ALA A 25 -9.69 -5.57 1.14
C ALA A 25 -9.14 -4.22 0.64
N TYR A 26 -8.16 -4.25 -0.27
CA TYR A 26 -7.47 -3.05 -0.70
C TYR A 26 -8.32 -2.47 -1.82
N ARG A 27 -9.27 -1.63 -1.39
CA ARG A 27 -10.38 -0.99 -2.11
C ARG A 27 -11.73 -1.64 -1.78
N ARG A 28 -12.66 -0.79 -1.35
CA ARG A 28 -14.07 -1.02 -1.70
C ARG A 28 -14.16 -1.04 -3.22
N ARG A 29 -14.75 -2.08 -3.82
CA ARG A 29 -15.12 -2.06 -5.26
C ARG A 29 -15.83 -0.73 -5.54
N GLY A 30 -15.31 0.06 -6.49
CA GLY A 30 -15.82 1.39 -6.82
C GLY A 30 -15.14 2.59 -6.13
N ALA A 31 -14.19 2.37 -5.20
CA ALA A 31 -13.41 3.46 -4.61
C ALA A 31 -12.40 4.02 -5.63
N GLN A 32 -12.81 5.08 -6.34
CA GLN A 32 -11.92 5.89 -7.15
C GLN A 32 -11.05 6.74 -6.20
N GLY A 33 -9.79 6.33 -6.05
CA GLY A 33 -8.79 7.16 -5.41
C GLY A 33 -8.35 8.27 -6.36
N PHE A 34 -7.53 9.19 -5.86
CA PHE A 34 -6.84 10.14 -6.73
C PHE A 34 -5.94 9.40 -7.73
N ALA A 35 -6.01 9.81 -9.00
CA ALA A 35 -5.05 9.36 -10.01
C ALA A 35 -3.65 9.87 -9.66
N THR A 36 -2.63 9.05 -9.85
CA THR A 36 -1.24 9.34 -9.44
C THR A 36 -0.69 10.58 -10.15
N GLU A 37 -1.12 10.88 -11.39
CA GLU A 37 -0.65 12.05 -12.13
C GLU A 37 -1.07 13.38 -11.50
N ARG A 38 -2.09 13.36 -10.62
CA ARG A 38 -2.56 14.56 -9.92
C ARG A 38 -1.69 14.89 -8.70
N PHE A 39 -0.77 14.00 -8.31
CA PHE A 39 0.18 14.26 -7.24
C PHE A 39 1.40 14.97 -7.79
N ARG A 40 1.87 15.99 -7.09
CA ARG A 40 3.09 16.72 -7.45
C ARG A 40 4.21 16.32 -6.51
N PHE A 41 5.31 15.83 -7.07
CA PHE A 41 6.50 15.48 -6.29
C PHE A 41 7.47 16.66 -6.25
N ASP A 42 7.96 16.96 -5.06
CA ASP A 42 9.03 17.93 -4.80
C ASP A 42 10.30 17.16 -4.40
N PRO A 43 11.27 16.98 -5.32
CA PRO A 43 12.46 16.20 -5.08
C PRO A 43 13.43 16.86 -4.08
N HIS A 44 13.35 18.18 -3.89
CA HIS A 44 14.26 18.89 -2.99
C HIS A 44 13.97 18.60 -1.52
N HIS A 45 12.69 18.40 -1.19
CA HIS A 45 12.23 18.21 0.18
C HIS A 45 11.67 16.81 0.43
N ASP A 46 11.70 15.92 -0.57
CA ASP A 46 11.12 14.57 -0.53
C ASP A 46 9.63 14.61 -0.10
N LEU A 47 8.90 15.58 -0.66
CA LEU A 47 7.50 15.84 -0.36
C LEU A 47 6.63 15.51 -1.57
N VAL A 48 5.43 15.02 -1.31
CA VAL A 48 4.38 14.89 -2.32
C VAL A 48 3.22 15.79 -1.94
N GLN A 49 2.74 16.62 -2.86
CA GLN A 49 1.50 17.37 -2.70
C GLN A 49 0.35 16.60 -3.34
N CYS A 50 -0.72 16.37 -2.59
CA CYS A 50 -1.93 15.71 -3.10
C CYS A 50 -2.90 16.71 -3.75
N PRO A 51 -3.93 16.24 -4.48
CA PRO A 51 -4.91 17.12 -5.13
C PRO A 51 -5.73 17.98 -4.15
N ALA A 52 -5.81 17.57 -2.87
CA ALA A 52 -6.40 18.36 -1.80
C ALA A 52 -5.45 19.45 -1.23
N LYS A 53 -4.32 19.70 -1.91
CA LYS A 53 -3.26 20.64 -1.52
C LYS A 53 -2.54 20.31 -0.21
N GLN A 54 -2.75 19.12 0.36
CA GLN A 54 -2.03 18.67 1.54
C GLN A 54 -0.64 18.16 1.18
N ARG A 55 0.33 18.43 2.06
CA ARG A 55 1.68 17.88 1.98
C ARG A 55 1.68 16.46 2.57
N LEU A 56 2.29 15.54 1.85
CA LEU A 56 2.52 14.17 2.24
C LEU A 56 4.02 13.99 2.44
N THR A 57 4.39 13.37 3.56
CA THR A 57 5.78 13.04 3.89
C THR A 57 5.98 11.55 3.76
N VAL A 58 7.24 11.13 3.56
CA VAL A 58 7.61 9.71 3.60
C VAL A 58 7.22 9.12 4.95
N ARG A 59 6.63 7.93 4.90
CA ARG A 59 6.32 7.12 6.09
C ARG A 59 7.15 5.85 6.15
N ASP A 60 7.29 5.17 5.02
CA ASP A 60 8.05 3.94 4.89
C ASP A 60 8.78 3.93 3.55
N SER A 61 10.00 3.39 3.57
CA SER A 61 10.82 3.17 2.38
C SER A 61 10.96 1.67 2.17
N MET A 62 10.45 1.18 1.05
CA MET A 62 10.51 -0.23 0.66
C MET A 62 11.38 -0.39 -0.58
N LYS A 63 11.76 -1.63 -0.87
CA LYS A 63 12.53 -1.97 -2.08
C LYS A 63 11.79 -1.58 -3.38
N SER A 64 10.47 -1.51 -3.34
CA SER A 64 9.58 -1.11 -4.46
C SER A 64 9.32 0.40 -4.53
N GLY A 65 9.85 1.21 -3.61
CA GLY A 65 9.63 2.65 -3.57
C GLY A 65 9.25 3.18 -2.19
N LYS A 66 8.92 4.46 -2.13
CA LYS A 66 8.55 5.17 -0.90
C LYS A 66 7.04 5.33 -0.79
N TRP A 67 6.52 5.18 0.42
CA TRP A 67 5.13 5.44 0.76
C TRP A 67 4.99 6.83 1.40
N TYR A 68 4.06 7.62 0.86
CA TYR A 68 3.79 8.98 1.33
C TYR A 68 2.44 9.06 2.04
N ARG A 69 2.38 9.80 3.14
CA ARG A 69 1.15 9.99 3.91
C ARG A 69 0.99 11.42 4.42
N ALA A 70 -0.25 11.89 4.44
CA ALA A 70 -0.60 13.10 5.15
C ALA A 70 -0.47 12.90 6.67
N GLY A 71 -0.17 13.98 7.39
CA GLY A 71 -0.26 14.01 8.84
C GLY A 71 -1.64 13.59 9.33
N ARG A 72 -1.71 12.98 10.52
CA ARG A 72 -2.98 12.44 11.05
C ARG A 72 -4.05 13.55 11.16
N ARG A 73 -3.65 14.76 11.60
CA ARG A 73 -4.51 15.95 11.74
C ARG A 73 -5.01 16.46 10.37
N ASP A 74 -4.13 16.52 9.39
CA ASP A 74 -4.46 16.96 8.03
C ASP A 74 -5.45 15.99 7.39
N ARG A 75 -5.22 14.68 7.52
CA ARG A 75 -6.14 13.65 7.03
C ARG A 75 -7.52 13.73 7.69
N THR A 76 -7.59 13.99 9.01
CA THR A 76 -8.90 14.09 9.69
C THR A 76 -9.73 15.28 9.24
N ARG A 77 -9.06 16.40 8.91
CA ARG A 77 -9.66 17.66 8.47
C ARG A 77 -9.87 17.75 6.95
N CYS A 78 -9.31 16.82 6.18
CA CYS A 78 -9.44 16.80 4.74
C CYS A 78 -10.86 16.37 4.32
N SER A 79 -11.55 17.22 3.57
CA SER A 79 -12.86 16.90 2.97
C SER A 79 -12.77 15.75 1.96
N LEU A 80 -11.60 15.56 1.33
CA LEU A 80 -11.36 14.51 0.34
C LEU A 80 -10.70 13.25 0.94
N LYS A 81 -10.69 13.08 2.27
CA LYS A 81 -10.03 11.93 2.94
C LYS A 81 -10.54 10.55 2.50
N ALA A 82 -11.78 10.48 2.01
CA ALA A 82 -12.36 9.24 1.48
C ALA A 82 -11.73 8.78 0.15
N GLN A 83 -11.07 9.69 -0.57
CA GLN A 83 -10.39 9.42 -1.85
C GLN A 83 -8.88 9.12 -1.67
N CYS A 84 -8.35 9.26 -0.45
CA CYS A 84 -6.98 8.88 -0.17
C CYS A 84 -6.80 7.36 -0.33
N GLN A 85 -5.80 6.95 -1.11
CA GLN A 85 -5.41 5.55 -1.22
C GLN A 85 -4.75 5.09 0.11
N PRO A 86 -4.94 3.83 0.56
CA PRO A 86 -4.32 3.30 1.76
C PRO A 86 -2.80 3.20 1.66
#